data_AF-A0A940WQW5-F1
#
_entry.id   AF-A0A940WQW5-F1
#
_cell.length_a   1.000
_cell.length_b   1.000
_cell.length_c   1.000
_cell.angle_alpha   90.00
_cell.angle_beta   90.00
_cell.angle_gamma   90.00
#
_symmetry.space_group_name_H-M   'P 1'
#
loop_
_entity.id
_entity.type
_entity.pdbx_description
1 polymer ?
#
loop_
_entity_poly.entity_id
_entity_poly.type
_entity_poly.pdbx_seq_one_letter_code
_entity_poly.pdbx_strand_id
1 'polypeptide(L)' 'MRLAEYEGGHVIKDTKGNVIYTREYYFTNNYGKRVIIQDHSAGHFKGGQGPHFNVRPAGKPRTGSFPGTYDHYPFIK' A
#
# COMPACT_ATOMS: atom_id res chain seq x y z
N MET A 1 11.74 -14.24 6.46
CA MET A 1 10.49 -14.67 7.14
C MET A 1 9.64 -13.43 7.39
N ARG A 2 8.32 -13.51 7.14
CA ARG A 2 7.31 -12.43 7.22
C ARG A 2 6.93 -12.22 8.69
N LEU A 3 6.93 -10.98 9.20
CA LEU A 3 7.00 -10.80 10.65
C LEU A 3 6.16 -9.67 11.26
N ALA A 4 5.37 -8.88 10.53
CA ALA A 4 4.31 -8.12 11.21
C ALA A 4 3.24 -9.05 11.76
N GLU A 5 2.63 -8.73 12.91
CA GLU A 5 1.49 -9.50 13.47
C GLU A 5 0.30 -9.59 12.49
N TYR A 6 0.26 -8.65 11.54
CA TYR A 6 -0.72 -8.51 10.46
C TYR A 6 -0.11 -8.73 9.06
N GLU A 7 1.12 -9.23 8.93
CA GLU A 7 1.72 -9.60 7.64
C GLU A 7 1.61 -11.11 7.43
N GLY A 8 0.73 -11.53 6.52
CA GLY A 8 0.79 -12.89 6.01
C GLY A 8 -0.50 -13.46 5.43
N GLY A 9 -1.66 -12.86 5.69
CA GLY A 9 -2.94 -13.45 5.32
C GLY A 9 -3.90 -12.46 4.70
N HIS A 10 -3.64 -12.01 3.46
CA HIS A 10 -4.58 -11.26 2.60
C HIS A 10 -5.21 -9.95 3.14
N VAL A 11 -5.14 -9.63 4.44
CA VAL A 11 -5.79 -8.48 5.09
C VAL A 11 -4.98 -8.00 6.31
N ILE A 12 -5.01 -6.68 6.56
CA ILE A 12 -4.44 -6.03 7.75
C ILE A 12 -5.51 -5.96 8.85
N LYS A 13 -5.14 -6.09 10.13
CA LYS A 13 -6.07 -6.03 11.26
C LYS A 13 -5.62 -5.03 12.33
N ASP A 14 -6.57 -4.46 13.07
CA ASP A 14 -6.30 -3.61 14.24
C ASP A 14 -5.94 -4.44 15.49
N THR A 15 -5.66 -3.77 16.61
CA THR A 15 -5.29 -4.41 17.89
C THR A 15 -6.42 -5.25 18.51
N LYS A 16 -7.66 -5.11 18.03
CA LYS A 16 -8.82 -5.89 18.44
C LYS A 16 -9.12 -7.04 17.48
N GLY A 17 -8.30 -7.21 16.44
CA GLY A 17 -8.46 -8.24 15.41
C GLY A 17 -9.45 -7.89 14.30
N ASN A 18 -9.98 -6.67 14.25
CA ASN A 18 -10.89 -6.24 13.18
C ASN A 18 -10.09 -5.97 11.90
N VAL A 19 -10.67 -6.30 10.74
CA VAL A 19 -10.05 -6.00 9.45
C VAL A 19 -10.01 -4.49 9.20
N ILE A 20 -8.84 -3.98 8.84
CA ILE A 20 -8.66 -2.62 8.36
C ILE A 20 -8.90 -2.64 6.85
N TYR A 21 -9.92 -1.92 6.41
CA TYR A 21 -10.19 -1.70 4.99
C TYR A 21 -9.36 -0.52 4.50
N THR A 22 -8.60 -0.73 3.42
CA THR A 22 -7.86 0.32 2.73
C THR A 22 -8.57 0.70 1.44
N ARG A 23 -8.29 1.91 0.95
CA ARG A 23 -8.80 2.39 -0.33
C ARG A 23 -7.74 2.23 -1.41
N GLU A 24 -8.16 1.77 -2.58
CA GLU A 24 -7.35 1.78 -3.79
C GLU A 24 -7.99 2.71 -4.82
N TYR A 25 -7.17 3.52 -5.46
CA TYR A 25 -7.58 4.41 -6.52
C TYR A 25 -6.96 3.95 -7.83
N TYR A 26 -7.80 3.79 -8.86
CA TYR A 26 -7.40 3.26 -10.16
C TYR A 26 -7.40 4.40 -11.18
N PHE A 27 -6.25 4.62 -11.82
CA PHE A 27 -6.04 5.69 -12.80
C PHE A 27 -5.44 5.16 -14.09
N THR A 28 -5.68 5.89 -15.18
CA THR A 28 -4.91 5.78 -16.41
C THR A 28 -4.11 7.07 -16.58
N ASN A 29 -2.79 6.97 -16.66
CA ASN A 29 -1.95 8.14 -16.82
C ASN A 29 -1.98 8.68 -18.28
N ASN A 30 -1.29 9.80 -18.52
CA ASN A 30 -1.15 10.42 -19.84
C ASN A 30 -0.46 9.54 -20.91
N TYR A 31 0.17 8.43 -20.51
CA TYR A 31 0.75 7.43 -21.40
C TYR A 31 -0.15 6.20 -21.62
N GLY A 32 -1.41 6.24 -21.17
CA GLY A 32 -2.35 5.12 -21.30
C GLY A 32 -2.09 3.96 -20.34
N LYS A 33 -1.16 4.09 -19.39
CA LYS A 33 -0.81 3.01 -18.45
C LYS A 33 -1.72 3.05 -17.24
N ARG A 34 -2.18 1.86 -16.80
CA ARG A 34 -2.99 1.71 -15.58
C ARG A 34 -2.10 1.72 -14.33
N VAL A 35 -2.43 2.61 -13.41
CA VAL A 35 -1.74 2.86 -12.15
C VAL A 35 -2.73 2.69 -11.01
N ILE A 36 -2.26 2.11 -9.90
CA ILE A 36 -3.02 1.98 -8.66
C ILE A 36 -2.30 2.80 -7.59
N ILE A 37 -3.05 3.62 -6.86
CA ILE A 37 -2.59 4.27 -5.63
C ILE A 37 -3.26 3.56 -4.46
N GLN A 38 -2.47 3.00 -3.56
CA GLN A 38 -2.93 2.26 -2.38
C GLN A 38 -2.75 3.09 -1.12
N ASP A 39 -3.84 3.29 -0.38
CA ASP A 39 -3.84 3.98 0.91
C ASP A 39 -3.40 3.04 2.04
N HIS A 40 -2.23 3.31 2.62
CA HIS A 40 -1.73 2.63 3.82
C HIS A 40 -1.72 3.57 5.02
N SER A 41 -2.81 4.29 5.25
CA SER A 41 -2.97 5.21 6.40
C SER A 41 -2.80 4.55 7.77
N ALA A 42 -3.08 3.24 7.88
CA ALA A 42 -2.81 2.48 9.10
C ALA A 42 -1.31 2.32 9.41
N GLY A 43 -0.45 2.49 8.41
CA GLY A 43 0.99 2.26 8.51
C GLY A 43 1.37 0.79 8.76
N HIS A 44 2.66 0.56 8.96
CA HIS A 44 3.25 -0.73 9.28
C HIS A 44 4.11 -0.60 10.54
N PHE A 45 3.54 -1.01 11.68
CA PHE A 45 4.24 -1.21 12.95
C PHE A 45 5.54 -2.03 12.82
N LYS A 46 5.52 -3.21 12.19
CA LYS A 46 6.76 -3.92 11.80
C LYS A 46 7.13 -3.56 10.37
N GLY A 47 8.35 -3.09 10.19
CA GLY A 47 8.83 -2.42 8.98
C GLY A 47 9.13 -0.94 9.22
N GLY A 48 8.63 -0.36 10.31
CA GLY A 48 8.93 1.02 10.70
C GLY A 48 8.40 2.07 9.72
N GLN A 49 7.34 1.72 8.98
CA GLN A 49 6.77 2.60 7.98
C GLN A 49 5.54 3.27 8.58
N GLY A 50 5.58 4.59 8.74
CA GLY A 50 4.41 5.36 9.10
C GLY A 50 3.31 5.28 8.02
N PRO A 51 2.19 5.97 8.23
CA PRO A 51 1.18 6.16 7.20
C PRO A 51 1.81 6.60 5.88
N HIS A 52 1.44 5.97 4.78
CA HIS A 52 1.94 6.34 3.44
C HIS A 52 0.99 5.90 2.33
N PHE A 53 1.25 6.37 1.11
CA PHE A 53 0.71 5.80 -0.11
C PHE A 53 1.76 4.98 -0.85
N ASN A 54 1.30 3.94 -1.55
CA ASN A 54 2.10 3.22 -2.54
C ASN A 54 1.55 3.45 -3.95
N VAL A 55 2.45 3.51 -4.93
CA VAL A 55 2.07 3.55 -6.35
C VAL A 55 2.48 2.24 -7.02
N ARG A 56 1.52 1.55 -7.63
CA ARG A 56 1.68 0.19 -8.16
C ARG A 56 1.19 0.09 -9.60
N PRO A 57 1.82 -0.76 -10.44
CA PRO A 57 1.25 -1.12 -11.74
C PRO A 57 0.04 -2.04 -11.56
N ALA A 58 -0.99 -1.87 -12.39
CA ALA A 58 -2.22 -2.67 -12.28
C ALA A 58 -2.01 -4.18 -12.45
N GLY A 59 -1.00 -4.61 -13.22
CA GLY A 59 -0.66 -6.02 -13.40
C GLY A 59 0.13 -6.64 -12.24
N LYS A 60 0.62 -5.83 -11.30
CA LYS A 60 1.38 -6.29 -10.12
C LYS A 60 1.03 -5.44 -8.89
N PRO A 61 -0.24 -5.44 -8.45
CA PRO A 61 -0.77 -4.51 -7.46
C PRO A 61 -0.18 -4.69 -6.06
N ARG A 62 0.34 -5.89 -5.73
CA ARG A 62 0.82 -6.19 -4.37
C ARG A 62 2.30 -5.91 -4.15
N THR A 63 3.11 -6.02 -5.20
CA THR A 63 4.59 -6.05 -5.08
C THR A 63 5.32 -5.32 -6.21
N GLY A 64 4.62 -4.73 -7.18
CA GLY A 64 5.24 -4.01 -8.28
C GLY A 64 5.63 -2.60 -7.89
N SER A 65 6.70 -2.05 -8.43
CA SER A 65 6.97 -0.61 -8.35
C SER A 65 6.59 0.02 -9.69
N PHE A 66 5.89 1.14 -9.68
CA PHE A 66 5.57 1.85 -10.91
C PHE A 66 6.77 2.71 -11.33
N PRO A 67 7.28 2.61 -12.57
CA PRO A 67 8.45 3.38 -12.97
C PRO A 67 8.24 4.89 -12.83
N GLY A 68 9.24 5.57 -12.26
CA GLY A 68 9.21 7.03 -12.05
C GLY A 68 8.47 7.48 -10.78
N THR A 69 8.10 6.57 -9.89
CA THR A 69 7.47 6.90 -8.60
C THR A 69 8.33 6.41 -7.44
N TYR A 70 8.17 7.01 -6.26
CA TYR A 70 8.73 6.47 -5.03
C TYR A 70 7.95 5.24 -4.58
N ASP A 71 8.62 4.32 -3.90
CA ASP A 71 7.94 3.14 -3.34
C ASP A 71 6.99 3.51 -2.21
N HIS A 72 7.27 4.59 -1.45
CA HIS A 72 6.47 5.07 -0.33
C HIS A 72 6.36 6.60 -0.37
N TYR A 73 5.14 7.11 -0.31
CA TYR A 73 4.84 8.54 -0.17
C TYR A 73 4.28 8.80 1.23
N PRO A 74 5.08 9.32 2.18
CA PRO A 74 4.61 9.52 3.55
C PRO A 74 3.52 10.58 3.60
N PHE A 75 2.57 10.44 4.53
CA PHE A 75 1.66 11.54 4.85
C PHE A 75 2.46 12.61 5.60
N ILE A 76 2.52 13.81 5.03
CA ILE A 76 3.10 14.98 5.71
C ILE A 76 2.05 15.47 6.71
N LYS A 77 2.45 15.58 7.98
CA LYS A 77 1.66 16.17 9.06
C LYS A 77 1.93 17.66 9.18
#